data_AF-A0AAT9WM32-F1
#
_entry.id   AF-A0AAT9WM32-F1
#
_cell.length_a   1.000
_cell.length_b   1.000
_cell.length_c   1.000
_cell.angle_alpha   90.00
_cell.angle_beta   90.00
_cell.angle_gamma   90.00
#
_symmetry.space_group_name_H-M   'P 1'
#
loop_
_entity.id
_entity.type
_entity.pdbx_description
1 polymer ?
#
loop_
_entity_poly.entity_id
_entity_poly.type
_entity_poly.pdbx_seq_one_letter_code
_entity_poly.pdbx_strand_id
1 'polypeptide(L)'
;MKLPTSLSLPLFRHRRATLKDQFKLIAGALVYPAQTWRWRAFLASHPSTALLALQYPRVLHKIYRPYLSRHLHCADRVDAMIGHYQHISRFGLETLIARAAARPVTLAAFEGKNGTPMEVRLSAANVGHREGELTLQLFCEESFVYAISFTLSAALGAASIQLGALQGVRSEEGAQLIKLVTKALHGSRPKKWMVALLRDIGDYFGCKTLRMVSNSNRVTINWRRHRRISSDYDALWQELQAEQRGDGDYEVSCAAAPTDVPADVPSHKRAEARRRNELLAAVCGQVRSAFDQRRLSTMRSKLRRARSPAEAPVAPLHEGLRAAA
;
A
#
# COMPACT_ATOMS: atom_id res chain seq x y z
N MET A 1 -35.47 9.36 -20.83
CA MET A 1 -34.45 8.31 -21.01
C MET A 1 -34.19 7.67 -19.64
N LYS A 2 -34.80 6.51 -19.37
CA LYS A 2 -34.81 5.87 -18.04
C LYS A 2 -33.45 5.22 -17.77
N LEU A 3 -32.79 5.59 -16.66
CA LEU A 3 -31.61 4.91 -16.15
C LEU A 3 -31.95 3.43 -15.84
N PRO A 4 -31.11 2.46 -16.22
CA PRO A 4 -31.40 1.04 -15.99
C PRO A 4 -31.43 0.71 -14.49
N THR A 5 -32.51 0.01 -14.12
CA THR A 5 -32.94 -0.36 -12.76
C THR A 5 -32.14 -1.51 -12.14
N SER A 6 -30.82 -1.50 -12.28
CA SER A 6 -29.90 -2.45 -11.59
C SER A 6 -28.96 -1.74 -10.60
N LEU A 7 -29.31 -0.52 -10.20
CA LEU A 7 -28.48 0.39 -9.37
C LEU A 7 -28.77 0.32 -7.86
N SER A 8 -29.68 -0.55 -7.41
CA SER A 8 -30.05 -0.70 -6.00
C SER A 8 -29.21 -1.75 -5.27
N LEU A 9 -27.93 -1.44 -5.03
CA LEU A 9 -27.16 -2.06 -3.96
C LEU A 9 -27.06 -1.06 -2.78
N PRO A 10 -27.31 -1.47 -1.52
CA PRO A 10 -27.33 -0.59 -0.34
C PRO A 10 -25.97 0.00 0.05
N LEU A 11 -24.93 -0.15 -0.79
CA LEU A 11 -23.57 0.35 -0.58
C LEU A 11 -23.45 1.89 -0.48
N PHE A 12 -24.51 2.63 -0.75
CA PHE A 12 -24.47 4.10 -0.86
C PHE A 12 -25.35 4.87 0.14
N ARG A 13 -26.08 4.20 1.05
CA ARG A 13 -26.73 4.87 2.19
C ARG A 13 -25.77 4.86 3.40
N HIS A 14 -24.72 5.68 3.32
CA HIS A 14 -23.65 5.67 4.30
C HIS A 14 -23.91 6.66 5.45
N ARG A 15 -24.03 6.16 6.69
CA ARG A 15 -24.30 6.96 7.91
C ARG A 15 -23.24 8.00 8.29
N ARG A 16 -22.02 7.98 7.70
CA ARG A 16 -20.91 8.91 8.01
C ARG A 16 -20.30 9.61 6.78
N ALA A 17 -20.97 9.63 5.62
CA ALA A 17 -20.41 10.23 4.41
C ALA A 17 -20.72 11.72 4.46
N THR A 18 -19.69 12.56 4.41
CA THR A 18 -19.91 14.01 4.38
C THR A 18 -20.68 14.38 3.11
N LEU A 19 -21.51 15.44 3.17
CA LEU A 19 -22.20 15.97 1.97
C LEU A 19 -21.22 16.24 0.82
N LYS A 20 -20.00 16.66 1.16
CA LYS A 20 -18.90 16.86 0.22
C LYS A 20 -18.49 15.58 -0.51
N ASP A 21 -18.49 14.44 0.17
CA ASP A 21 -18.12 13.15 -0.44
C ASP A 21 -19.26 12.59 -1.30
N GLN A 22 -20.50 12.82 -0.91
CA GLN A 22 -21.68 12.51 -1.75
C GLN A 22 -21.68 13.36 -3.03
N PHE A 23 -21.42 14.67 -2.92
CA PHE A 23 -21.30 15.55 -4.08
C PHE A 23 -20.22 15.07 -5.05
N LYS A 24 -19.01 14.74 -4.56
CA LYS A 24 -17.93 14.20 -5.42
C LYS A 24 -18.33 12.89 -6.10
N LEU A 25 -19.07 12.03 -5.41
CA LEU A 25 -19.55 10.76 -5.99
C LEU A 25 -20.52 11.02 -7.14
N ILE A 26 -21.48 11.91 -6.95
CA ILE A 26 -22.50 12.25 -7.95
C ILE A 26 -21.85 12.98 -9.13
N ALA A 27 -21.13 14.07 -8.87
CA ALA A 27 -20.46 14.86 -9.90
C ALA A 27 -19.44 14.01 -10.68
N GLY A 28 -18.63 13.22 -9.98
CA GLY A 28 -17.68 12.32 -10.61
C GLY A 28 -18.34 11.24 -11.48
N ALA A 29 -19.48 10.69 -11.05
CA ALA A 29 -20.23 9.71 -11.83
C ALA A 29 -20.84 10.28 -13.11
N LEU A 30 -21.18 11.58 -13.12
CA LEU A 30 -21.66 12.27 -14.31
C LEU A 30 -20.53 12.57 -15.30
N VAL A 31 -19.34 12.95 -14.80
CA VAL A 31 -18.19 13.30 -15.65
C VAL A 31 -17.46 12.06 -16.18
N TYR A 32 -17.39 10.98 -15.39
CA TYR A 32 -16.62 9.77 -15.71
C TYR A 32 -17.47 8.48 -15.64
N PRO A 33 -18.62 8.39 -16.36
CA PRO A 33 -19.59 7.32 -16.15
C PRO A 33 -19.03 5.91 -16.39
N ALA A 34 -18.21 5.74 -17.43
CA ALA A 34 -17.59 4.44 -17.74
C ALA A 34 -16.62 3.99 -16.64
N GLN A 35 -15.76 4.89 -16.16
CA GLN A 35 -14.78 4.61 -15.11
C GLN A 35 -15.47 4.34 -13.76
N THR A 36 -16.53 5.10 -13.46
CA THR A 36 -17.38 4.86 -12.29
C THR A 36 -18.01 3.49 -12.34
N TRP A 37 -18.57 3.10 -13.49
CA TRP A 37 -19.18 1.79 -13.65
C TRP A 37 -18.15 0.67 -13.46
N ARG A 38 -16.98 0.76 -14.13
CA ARG A 38 -15.88 -0.21 -14.00
C ARG A 38 -15.45 -0.38 -12.54
N TRP A 39 -15.24 0.72 -11.83
CA TRP A 39 -14.83 0.69 -10.43
C TRP A 39 -15.90 0.08 -9.52
N ARG A 40 -17.17 0.43 -9.73
CA ARG A 40 -18.29 -0.13 -8.95
C ARG A 40 -18.52 -1.61 -9.23
N ALA A 41 -18.43 -2.03 -10.49
CA ALA A 41 -18.54 -3.44 -10.89
C ALA A 41 -17.43 -4.27 -10.25
N PHE A 42 -16.20 -3.73 -10.18
CA PHE A 42 -15.11 -4.37 -9.46
C PHE A 42 -15.40 -4.51 -7.96
N LEU A 43 -15.83 -3.44 -7.29
CA LEU A 43 -16.19 -3.51 -5.87
C LEU A 43 -17.31 -4.51 -5.60
N ALA A 44 -18.34 -4.56 -6.44
CA ALA A 44 -19.46 -5.48 -6.28
C ALA A 44 -19.05 -6.96 -6.44
N SER A 45 -18.05 -7.24 -7.28
CA SER A 45 -17.54 -8.60 -7.52
C SER A 45 -16.47 -9.05 -6.52
N HIS A 46 -15.96 -8.15 -5.66
CA HIS A 46 -14.89 -8.43 -4.71
C HIS A 46 -15.33 -8.10 -3.26
N PRO A 47 -15.97 -9.02 -2.53
CA PRO A 47 -16.56 -8.76 -1.22
C PRO A 47 -15.58 -8.22 -0.16
N SER A 48 -14.32 -8.66 -0.21
CA SER A 48 -13.26 -8.18 0.67
C SER A 48 -12.96 -6.69 0.45
N THR A 49 -12.86 -6.27 -0.82
CA THR A 49 -12.66 -4.87 -1.19
C THR A 49 -13.91 -4.04 -0.91
N ALA A 50 -15.11 -4.58 -1.12
CA ALA A 50 -16.35 -3.92 -0.72
C ALA A 50 -16.40 -3.64 0.79
N LEU A 51 -15.99 -4.61 1.61
CA LEU A 51 -15.91 -4.46 3.06
C LEU A 51 -14.89 -3.38 3.45
N LEU A 52 -13.73 -3.34 2.78
CA LEU A 52 -12.76 -2.26 2.98
C LEU A 52 -13.36 -0.90 2.61
N ALA A 53 -14.12 -0.81 1.52
CA ALA A 53 -14.77 0.44 1.11
C ALA A 53 -15.86 0.91 2.09
N LEU A 54 -16.53 0.00 2.80
CA LEU A 54 -17.45 0.34 3.88
C LEU A 54 -16.72 0.96 5.08
N GLN A 55 -15.52 0.44 5.41
CA GLN A 55 -14.69 0.99 6.48
C GLN A 55 -14.00 2.31 6.07
N TYR A 56 -13.65 2.44 4.79
CA TYR A 56 -12.93 3.58 4.22
C TYR A 56 -13.64 4.15 2.97
N PRO A 57 -14.75 4.88 3.14
CA PRO A 57 -15.59 5.36 2.04
C PRO A 57 -14.88 6.28 1.04
N ARG A 58 -13.74 6.87 1.43
CA ARG A 58 -12.92 7.70 0.54
C ARG A 58 -12.37 6.94 -0.66
N VAL A 59 -12.28 5.61 -0.57
CA VAL A 59 -11.93 4.71 -1.67
C VAL A 59 -12.94 4.80 -2.82
N LEU A 60 -14.23 5.03 -2.52
CA LEU A 60 -15.31 5.08 -3.52
C LEU A 60 -15.15 6.24 -4.53
N HIS A 61 -14.72 7.41 -4.06
CA HIS A 61 -14.57 8.61 -4.88
C HIS A 61 -13.10 8.98 -5.15
N LYS A 62 -12.16 8.08 -4.82
CA LYS A 62 -10.71 8.30 -4.99
C LYS A 62 -10.34 8.45 -6.47
N ILE A 63 -11.04 7.73 -7.34
CA ILE A 63 -10.83 7.73 -8.80
C ILE A 63 -11.04 9.09 -9.47
N TYR A 64 -11.77 10.02 -8.82
CA TYR A 64 -12.07 11.35 -9.38
C TYR A 64 -11.09 12.45 -8.99
N ARG A 65 -10.11 12.16 -8.14
CA ARG A 65 -9.12 13.14 -7.68
C ARG A 65 -7.71 12.70 -8.07
N PRO A 66 -6.74 13.64 -8.15
CA PRO A 66 -5.33 13.28 -8.32
C PRO A 66 -4.88 12.22 -7.31
N TYR A 67 -4.27 11.15 -7.79
CA TYR A 67 -3.86 9.96 -7.05
C TYR A 67 -2.66 9.30 -7.75
N LEU A 68 -1.66 8.87 -6.97
CA LEU A 68 -0.34 8.34 -7.37
C LEU A 68 0.54 9.32 -8.12
N SER A 69 0.06 9.82 -9.26
CA SER A 69 0.76 10.79 -10.10
C SER A 69 -0.24 11.78 -10.69
N ARG A 70 0.24 12.99 -10.94
CA ARG A 70 -0.54 14.06 -11.61
C ARG A 70 -0.84 13.73 -13.07
N HIS A 71 -0.09 12.82 -13.68
CA HIS A 71 -0.27 12.40 -15.07
C HIS A 71 -1.35 11.33 -15.26
N LEU A 72 -1.84 10.71 -14.18
CA LEU A 72 -2.87 9.69 -14.29
C LEU A 72 -4.25 10.31 -14.50
N HIS A 73 -4.89 9.94 -15.61
CA HIS A 73 -6.29 10.25 -15.88
C HIS A 73 -7.21 9.33 -15.07
N CYS A 74 -8.52 9.59 -15.10
CA CYS A 74 -9.48 8.78 -14.33
C CYS A 74 -9.43 7.30 -14.73
N ALA A 75 -9.23 7.00 -16.01
CA ALA A 75 -9.08 5.63 -16.50
C ALA A 75 -7.87 4.93 -15.87
N ASP A 76 -6.68 5.56 -15.95
CA ASP A 76 -5.44 5.02 -15.38
C ASP A 76 -5.54 4.81 -13.86
N ARG A 77 -6.22 5.73 -13.16
CA ARG A 77 -6.48 5.60 -11.72
C ARG A 77 -7.39 4.41 -11.39
N VAL A 78 -8.40 4.14 -12.21
CA VAL A 78 -9.24 2.94 -12.05
C VAL A 78 -8.42 1.68 -12.30
N ASP A 79 -7.60 1.65 -13.35
CA ASP A 79 -6.76 0.51 -13.67
C ASP A 79 -5.74 0.22 -12.56
N ALA A 80 -5.10 1.26 -12.02
CA ALA A 80 -4.19 1.13 -10.88
C ALA A 80 -4.90 0.58 -9.63
N MET A 81 -6.10 1.09 -9.31
CA MET A 81 -6.86 0.61 -8.14
C MET A 81 -7.35 -0.83 -8.31
N ILE A 82 -7.91 -1.18 -9.48
CA ILE A 82 -8.34 -2.54 -9.78
C ILE A 82 -7.14 -3.49 -9.73
N GLY A 83 -6.06 -3.14 -10.43
CA GLY A 83 -4.82 -3.92 -10.45
C GLY A 83 -4.26 -4.16 -9.06
N HIS A 84 -4.30 -3.15 -8.19
CA HIS A 84 -3.92 -3.28 -6.79
C HIS A 84 -4.73 -4.35 -6.07
N TYR A 85 -6.05 -4.21 -6.00
CA TYR A 85 -6.88 -5.11 -5.22
C TYR A 85 -6.96 -6.52 -5.81
N GLN A 86 -6.79 -6.67 -7.13
CA GLN A 86 -6.58 -7.98 -7.77
C GLN A 86 -5.29 -8.63 -7.27
N HIS A 87 -4.20 -7.85 -7.20
CA HIS A 87 -2.92 -8.34 -6.70
C HIS A 87 -3.02 -8.77 -5.23
N ILE A 88 -3.66 -7.97 -4.39
CA ILE A 88 -3.95 -8.32 -3.00
C ILE A 88 -4.72 -9.64 -2.89
N SER A 89 -5.75 -9.81 -3.72
CA SER A 89 -6.57 -11.03 -3.73
C SER A 89 -5.77 -12.24 -4.19
N ARG A 90 -4.93 -12.09 -5.23
CA ARG A 90 -4.03 -13.13 -5.74
C ARG A 90 -3.08 -13.66 -4.66
N PHE A 91 -2.56 -12.78 -3.82
CA PHE A 91 -1.65 -13.15 -2.72
C PHE A 91 -2.36 -13.45 -1.40
N GLY A 92 -3.69 -13.41 -1.34
CA GLY A 92 -4.47 -13.74 -0.14
C GLY A 92 -4.26 -12.75 1.02
N LEU A 93 -4.01 -11.47 0.72
CA LEU A 93 -3.67 -10.44 1.71
C LEU A 93 -4.86 -9.61 2.18
N GLU A 94 -6.09 -9.99 1.84
CA GLU A 94 -7.28 -9.19 2.12
C GLU A 94 -7.46 -8.95 3.63
N THR A 95 -7.21 -9.99 4.44
CA THR A 95 -7.29 -9.91 5.91
C THR A 95 -6.19 -9.02 6.49
N LEU A 96 -4.97 -9.10 5.95
CA LEU A 96 -3.86 -8.25 6.38
C LEU A 96 -4.19 -6.78 6.10
N ILE A 97 -4.72 -6.47 4.92
CA ILE A 97 -5.05 -5.09 4.55
C ILE A 97 -6.23 -4.56 5.36
N ALA A 98 -7.27 -5.35 5.60
CA ALA A 98 -8.36 -4.95 6.48
C ALA A 98 -7.84 -4.59 7.89
N ARG A 99 -6.89 -5.38 8.42
CA ARG A 99 -6.23 -5.09 9.70
C ARG A 99 -5.36 -3.84 9.63
N ALA A 100 -4.51 -3.72 8.61
CA ALA A 100 -3.61 -2.59 8.38
C ALA A 100 -4.36 -1.27 8.16
N ALA A 101 -5.60 -1.35 7.66
CA ALA A 101 -6.45 -0.19 7.52
C ALA A 101 -6.96 0.29 8.88
N ALA A 102 -7.38 -0.64 9.76
CA ALA A 102 -7.84 -0.33 11.11
C ALA A 102 -6.72 0.14 12.04
N ARG A 103 -5.55 -0.51 11.98
CA ARG A 103 -4.35 -0.14 12.76
C ARG A 103 -3.07 -0.60 12.06
N PRO A 104 -1.93 0.10 12.23
CA PRO A 104 -0.66 -0.37 11.71
C PRO A 104 -0.34 -1.80 12.16
N VAL A 105 0.20 -2.62 11.26
CA VAL A 105 0.60 -4.01 11.51
C VAL A 105 2.11 -4.14 11.39
N THR A 106 2.80 -4.54 12.46
CA THR A 106 4.23 -4.84 12.40
C THR A 106 4.50 -6.02 11.47
N LEU A 107 5.36 -5.79 10.47
CA LEU A 107 5.84 -6.80 9.52
C LEU A 107 7.23 -7.33 9.91
N ALA A 108 8.05 -6.50 10.55
CA ALA A 108 9.37 -6.90 11.07
C ALA A 108 9.68 -6.11 12.35
N ALA A 109 10.31 -6.79 13.30
CA ALA A 109 10.86 -6.21 14.51
C ALA A 109 12.29 -6.72 14.63
N PHE A 110 13.26 -5.81 14.68
CA PHE A 110 14.67 -6.13 14.55
C PHE A 110 15.53 -5.16 15.34
N GLU A 111 16.78 -5.55 15.57
CA GLU A 111 17.78 -4.71 16.20
C GLU A 111 18.74 -4.17 15.15
N GLY A 112 18.98 -2.87 15.17
CA GLY A 112 20.08 -2.25 14.47
C GLY A 112 21.41 -2.44 15.22
N LYS A 113 22.46 -1.79 14.71
CA LYS A 113 23.77 -1.75 15.34
C LYS A 113 23.66 -1.34 16.82
N ASN A 114 24.32 -2.07 17.70
CA ASN A 114 24.30 -1.90 19.16
C ASN A 114 22.93 -2.16 19.83
N GLY A 115 22.07 -3.00 19.24
CA GLY A 115 20.81 -3.40 19.88
C GLY A 115 19.70 -2.36 19.80
N THR A 116 19.83 -1.33 18.94
CA THR A 116 18.79 -0.30 18.80
C THR A 116 17.50 -0.93 18.24
N PRO A 117 16.37 -0.91 18.97
CA PRO A 117 15.15 -1.58 18.53
C PRO A 117 14.49 -0.80 17.39
N MET A 118 14.08 -1.53 16.36
CA MET A 118 13.48 -0.96 15.15
C MET A 118 12.30 -1.81 14.67
N GLU A 119 11.34 -1.15 14.05
CA GLU A 119 10.16 -1.82 13.50
C GLU A 119 9.82 -1.32 12.09
N VAL A 120 9.39 -2.26 11.24
CA VAL A 120 8.68 -1.96 10.00
C VAL A 120 7.20 -2.27 10.19
N ARG A 121 6.35 -1.27 10.02
CA ARG A 121 4.89 -1.37 10.16
C ARG A 121 4.20 -1.11 8.82
N LEU A 122 3.11 -1.83 8.55
CA LEU A 122 2.25 -1.66 7.38
C LEU A 122 0.93 -1.02 7.78
N SER A 123 0.55 0.02 7.04
CA SER A 123 -0.72 0.73 7.19
C SER A 123 -1.45 0.78 5.84
N ALA A 124 -2.78 0.82 5.85
CA ALA A 124 -3.60 0.96 4.65
C ALA A 124 -4.64 2.09 4.80
N ALA A 125 -5.12 2.61 3.66
CA ALA A 125 -6.25 3.55 3.51
C ALA A 125 -6.15 4.95 4.18
N ASN A 126 -5.37 5.14 5.25
CA ASN A 126 -5.34 6.37 6.05
C ASN A 126 -4.11 7.24 5.74
N VAL A 127 -2.92 6.67 5.92
CA VAL A 127 -1.63 7.36 5.70
C VAL A 127 -1.32 7.40 4.20
N GLY A 128 -0.90 8.55 3.69
CA GLY A 128 -0.51 8.68 2.27
C GLY A 128 -1.60 8.32 1.26
N HIS A 129 -2.88 8.40 1.64
CA HIS A 129 -4.02 7.91 0.85
C HIS A 129 -4.22 8.56 -0.54
N ARG A 130 -3.40 9.54 -0.93
CA ARG A 130 -3.36 10.10 -2.30
C ARG A 130 -2.11 9.68 -3.08
N GLU A 131 -1.13 9.13 -2.39
CA GLU A 131 0.20 8.78 -2.88
C GLU A 131 0.39 7.25 -2.91
N GLY A 132 -0.53 6.47 -2.34
CA GLY A 132 -0.55 5.00 -2.41
C GLY A 132 -1.85 4.40 -1.91
N GLU A 133 -1.95 3.07 -1.97
CA GLU A 133 -2.97 2.26 -1.28
C GLU A 133 -2.44 1.75 0.08
N LEU A 134 -1.15 1.42 0.12
CA LEU A 134 -0.43 0.91 1.28
C LEU A 134 0.67 1.88 1.69
N THR A 135 1.05 1.85 2.96
CA THR A 135 2.18 2.62 3.49
C THR A 135 3.04 1.74 4.39
N LEU A 136 4.34 1.64 4.09
CA LEU A 136 5.35 1.07 4.97
C LEU A 136 5.93 2.18 5.83
N GLN A 137 6.10 1.93 7.12
CA GLN A 137 6.60 2.89 8.09
C GLN A 137 7.76 2.28 8.87
N LEU A 138 8.86 3.03 8.96
CA LEU A 138 10.02 2.69 9.78
C LEU A 138 9.94 3.45 11.10
N PHE A 139 10.04 2.70 12.19
CA PHE A 139 10.14 3.21 13.55
C PHE A 139 11.49 2.82 14.15
N CYS A 140 12.02 3.69 14.99
CA CYS A 140 13.18 3.44 15.84
C CYS A 140 12.71 3.70 17.27
N GLU A 141 12.75 2.67 18.11
CA GLU A 141 11.98 2.64 19.35
C GLU A 141 10.49 2.97 19.04
N GLU A 142 9.90 3.95 19.71
CA GLU A 142 8.54 4.43 19.41
C GLU A 142 8.50 5.64 18.45
N SER A 143 9.66 6.09 17.96
CA SER A 143 9.77 7.29 17.12
C SER A 143 9.60 6.97 15.64
N PHE A 144 8.68 7.68 14.98
CA PHE A 144 8.50 7.61 13.53
C PHE A 144 9.71 8.19 12.79
N VAL A 145 10.27 7.42 11.84
CA VAL A 145 11.45 7.84 11.06
C VAL A 145 11.08 8.17 9.61
N TYR A 146 10.51 7.20 8.88
CA TYR A 146 10.14 7.33 7.47
C TYR A 146 8.87 6.56 7.13
N ALA A 147 8.15 7.03 6.11
CA ALA A 147 7.03 6.37 5.47
C ALA A 147 7.24 6.32 3.95
N ILE A 148 6.91 5.18 3.35
CA ILE A 148 6.78 5.00 1.90
C ILE A 148 5.33 4.65 1.60
N SER A 149 4.68 5.43 0.75
CA SER A 149 3.35 5.12 0.23
C SER A 149 3.47 4.52 -1.16
N PHE A 150 2.84 3.36 -1.34
CA PHE A 150 2.98 2.57 -2.55
C PHE A 150 1.69 1.87 -2.96
N THR A 151 1.67 1.45 -4.22
CA THR A 151 0.58 0.68 -4.83
C THR A 151 1.15 -0.42 -5.70
N LEU A 152 0.73 -1.66 -5.45
CA LEU A 152 0.93 -2.76 -6.39
C LEU A 152 0.06 -2.51 -7.61
N SER A 153 0.63 -2.53 -8.80
CA SER A 153 -0.06 -2.25 -10.06
C SER A 153 0.28 -3.32 -11.09
N ALA A 154 -0.69 -3.71 -11.90
CA ALA A 154 -0.48 -4.58 -13.05
C ALA A 154 -0.96 -3.84 -14.29
N ALA A 155 -0.04 -3.27 -15.05
CA ALA A 155 -0.34 -2.66 -16.33
C ALA A 155 0.20 -3.57 -17.44
N LEU A 156 -0.66 -3.91 -18.41
CA LEU A 156 -0.26 -4.57 -19.67
C LEU A 156 0.61 -5.85 -19.48
N GLY A 157 0.28 -6.67 -18.50
CA GLY A 157 0.92 -7.98 -18.29
C GLY A 157 2.22 -7.99 -17.47
N ALA A 158 2.76 -6.82 -17.11
CA ALA A 158 3.91 -6.73 -16.19
C ALA A 158 3.47 -6.14 -14.84
N ALA A 159 3.61 -6.93 -13.77
CA ALA A 159 3.41 -6.43 -12.42
C ALA A 159 4.53 -5.43 -12.07
N SER A 160 4.14 -4.32 -11.47
CA SER A 160 5.03 -3.26 -10.99
C SER A 160 4.56 -2.80 -9.62
N ILE A 161 5.48 -2.23 -8.85
CA ILE A 161 5.16 -1.54 -7.60
C ILE A 161 5.41 -0.06 -7.83
N GLN A 162 4.44 0.78 -7.49
CA GLN A 162 4.50 2.23 -7.69
C GLN A 162 4.73 2.92 -6.34
N LEU A 163 5.83 3.66 -6.20
CA LEU A 163 6.13 4.52 -5.07
C LEU A 163 5.63 5.93 -5.39
N GLY A 164 4.57 6.38 -4.72
CA GLY A 164 4.02 7.73 -4.90
C GLY A 164 4.47 8.73 -3.83
N ALA A 165 5.04 8.26 -2.71
CA ALA A 165 5.71 9.16 -1.77
C ALA A 165 6.74 8.46 -0.87
N LEU A 166 7.76 9.25 -0.48
CA LEU A 166 8.75 8.93 0.55
C LEU A 166 8.88 10.13 1.49
N GLN A 167 8.39 10.00 2.72
CA GLN A 167 8.31 11.09 3.69
C GLN A 167 9.01 10.72 4.98
N GLY A 168 9.95 11.55 5.43
CA GLY A 168 10.63 11.41 6.72
C GLY A 168 10.10 12.36 7.78
N VAL A 169 10.52 12.15 9.03
CA VAL A 169 10.38 13.12 10.12
C VAL A 169 10.97 14.48 9.72
N ARG A 170 10.28 15.57 10.09
CA ARG A 170 10.64 16.95 9.71
C ARG A 170 10.68 17.84 10.96
N SER A 171 11.75 17.72 11.73
CA SER A 171 12.10 18.62 12.83
C SER A 171 13.60 18.58 13.07
N GLU A 172 14.14 19.48 13.90
CA GLU A 172 15.55 19.45 14.29
C GLU A 172 15.90 18.16 15.05
N GLU A 173 15.02 17.73 15.94
CA GLU A 173 15.11 16.43 16.63
C GLU A 173 15.05 15.29 15.62
N GLY A 174 14.25 15.45 14.56
CA GLY A 174 14.18 14.52 13.43
C GLY A 174 15.50 14.36 12.69
N ALA A 175 16.32 15.41 12.57
CA ALA A 175 17.63 15.32 11.95
C ALA A 175 18.61 14.49 12.81
N GLN A 176 18.54 14.62 14.14
CA GLN A 176 19.32 13.80 15.07
C GLN A 176 18.87 12.34 15.01
N LEU A 177 17.55 12.09 15.00
CA LEU A 177 16.98 10.75 14.82
C LEU A 177 17.45 10.10 13.52
N ILE A 178 17.46 10.83 12.40
CA ILE A 178 17.96 10.31 11.12
C ILE A 178 19.45 9.93 11.22
N LYS A 179 20.29 10.69 11.92
CA LYS A 179 21.71 10.34 12.14
C LYS A 179 21.85 9.07 12.97
N LEU A 180 21.08 8.96 14.06
CA LEU A 180 21.04 7.77 14.93
C LEU A 180 20.63 6.54 14.11
N VAL A 181 19.52 6.62 13.39
CA VAL A 181 19.01 5.51 12.58
C VAL A 181 19.98 5.16 11.45
N THR A 182 20.66 6.14 10.84
CA THR A 182 21.71 5.86 9.85
C THR A 182 22.83 5.02 10.46
N LYS A 183 23.26 5.31 11.69
CA LYS A 183 24.26 4.53 12.42
C LYS A 183 23.75 3.13 12.77
N ALA A 184 22.49 3.03 13.21
CA ALA A 184 21.81 1.77 13.51
C ALA A 184 21.69 0.87 12.27
N LEU A 185 21.48 1.45 11.09
CA LEU A 185 21.43 0.74 9.81
C LEU A 185 22.81 0.55 9.15
N HIS A 186 23.88 0.45 9.94
CA HIS A 186 25.25 0.24 9.45
C HIS A 186 25.72 1.29 8.41
N GLY A 187 25.36 2.55 8.62
CA GLY A 187 25.67 3.67 7.72
C GLY A 187 24.69 3.83 6.56
N SER A 188 23.64 3.02 6.46
CA SER A 188 22.63 3.16 5.41
C SER A 188 21.71 4.34 5.67
N ARG A 189 21.63 5.26 4.71
CA ARG A 189 20.63 6.34 4.76
C ARG A 189 19.23 5.71 4.79
N PRO A 190 18.36 6.04 5.77
CA PRO A 190 17.06 5.39 5.94
C PRO A 190 16.17 5.49 4.70
N LYS A 191 16.23 6.60 3.95
CA LYS A 191 15.54 6.78 2.65
C LYS A 191 15.89 5.67 1.66
N LYS A 192 17.18 5.42 1.44
CA LYS A 192 17.67 4.39 0.51
C LYS A 192 17.33 2.99 1.00
N TRP A 193 17.47 2.76 2.30
CA TRP A 193 17.14 1.48 2.92
C TRP A 193 15.65 1.13 2.77
N MET A 194 14.75 2.11 2.97
CA MET A 194 13.31 1.94 2.76
C MET A 194 12.96 1.61 1.30
N VAL A 195 13.64 2.24 0.34
CA VAL A 195 13.44 1.95 -1.10
C VAL A 195 13.95 0.54 -1.42
N ALA A 196 15.08 0.12 -0.87
CA ALA A 196 15.60 -1.23 -1.04
C ALA A 196 14.64 -2.29 -0.48
N LEU A 197 14.06 -2.04 0.70
CA LEU A 197 13.01 -2.88 1.28
C LEU A 197 11.75 -2.92 0.38
N LEU A 198 11.34 -1.79 -0.20
CA LEU A 198 10.21 -1.77 -1.14
C LEU A 198 10.49 -2.57 -2.42
N ARG A 199 11.73 -2.53 -2.94
CA ARG A 199 12.16 -3.34 -4.09
C ARG A 199 12.03 -4.83 -3.78
N ASP A 200 12.49 -5.26 -2.60
CA ASP A 200 12.34 -6.64 -2.13
C ASP A 200 10.87 -7.08 -2.03
N ILE A 201 10.02 -6.20 -1.50
CA ILE A 201 8.57 -6.44 -1.45
C ILE A 201 8.00 -6.56 -2.86
N GLY A 202 8.45 -5.74 -3.80
CA GLY A 202 8.10 -5.84 -5.21
C GLY A 202 8.48 -7.20 -5.80
N ASP A 203 9.72 -7.64 -5.58
CA ASP A 203 10.23 -8.95 -6.03
C ASP A 203 9.39 -10.11 -5.46
N TYR A 204 9.11 -10.09 -4.16
CA TYR A 204 8.23 -11.06 -3.49
C TYR A 204 6.84 -11.14 -4.12
N PHE A 205 6.29 -10.00 -4.56
CA PHE A 205 5.01 -9.92 -5.25
C PHE A 205 5.09 -10.19 -6.76
N GLY A 206 6.25 -10.60 -7.27
CA GLY A 206 6.47 -10.87 -8.69
C GLY A 206 6.42 -9.61 -9.56
N CYS A 207 6.61 -8.43 -8.96
CA CYS A 207 6.77 -7.18 -9.69
C CYS A 207 8.16 -7.13 -10.30
N LYS A 208 8.27 -6.82 -11.59
CA LYS A 208 9.57 -6.70 -12.27
C LYS A 208 10.23 -5.36 -12.00
N THR A 209 9.43 -4.30 -11.89
CA THR A 209 9.91 -2.92 -11.74
C THR A 209 9.27 -2.19 -10.57
N LEU A 210 10.10 -1.40 -9.90
CA LEU A 210 9.68 -0.35 -8.98
C LEU A 210 9.65 0.96 -9.76
N ARG A 211 8.46 1.51 -9.93
CA ARG A 211 8.24 2.84 -10.53
C ARG A 211 8.15 3.88 -9.42
N MET A 212 8.84 5.00 -9.58
CA MET A 212 8.99 6.03 -8.56
C MET A 212 8.57 7.37 -9.14
N VAL A 213 7.63 8.03 -8.46
CA VAL A 213 7.13 9.33 -8.92
C VAL A 213 8.22 10.40 -8.85
N SER A 214 8.33 11.22 -9.89
CA SER A 214 9.25 12.35 -9.91
C SER A 214 8.72 13.56 -9.15
N ASN A 215 9.58 14.55 -8.92
CA ASN A 215 9.17 15.80 -8.28
C ASN A 215 8.08 16.55 -9.08
N SER A 216 8.13 16.51 -10.41
CA SER A 216 7.13 17.16 -11.28
C SER A 216 5.78 16.46 -11.21
N ASN A 217 5.79 15.15 -11.05
CA ASN A 217 4.63 14.29 -11.21
C ASN A 217 3.92 14.00 -9.88
N ARG A 218 4.55 14.33 -8.74
CA ARG A 218 3.99 14.11 -7.41
C ARG A 218 2.65 14.80 -7.19
N VAL A 219 1.72 14.10 -6.55
CA VAL A 219 0.41 14.65 -6.20
C VAL A 219 0.55 15.68 -5.07
N THR A 220 0.65 16.96 -5.41
CA THR A 220 0.74 18.03 -4.40
C THR A 220 -0.65 18.63 -4.12
N ILE A 221 -1.05 18.68 -2.84
CA ILE A 221 -2.39 19.15 -2.43
C ILE A 221 -2.54 20.68 -2.53
N ASN A 222 -1.44 21.44 -2.52
CA ASN A 222 -1.50 22.89 -2.46
C ASN A 222 -0.23 23.55 -2.99
N TRP A 223 -0.34 24.58 -3.84
CA TRP A 223 0.81 25.30 -4.39
C TRP A 223 1.68 25.94 -3.28
N ARG A 224 1.05 26.41 -2.20
CA ARG A 224 1.75 26.94 -1.00
C ARG A 224 2.57 25.89 -0.26
N ARG A 225 2.15 24.62 -0.27
CA ARG A 225 2.90 23.51 0.31
C ARG A 225 4.03 23.04 -0.60
N HIS A 226 3.92 23.26 -1.92
CA HIS A 226 4.96 22.95 -2.90
C HIS A 226 6.29 23.67 -2.57
N ARG A 227 6.22 24.92 -2.09
CA ARG A 227 7.39 25.70 -1.65
C ARG A 227 8.05 25.22 -0.34
N ARG A 228 7.45 24.26 0.37
CA ARG A 228 7.98 23.68 1.62
C ARG A 228 8.39 22.21 1.47
N ILE A 229 8.50 21.71 0.24
CA ILE A 229 8.91 20.33 -0.02
C ILE A 229 10.43 20.27 -0.07
N SER A 230 11.04 19.79 1.02
CA SER A 230 12.50 19.69 1.17
C SER A 230 13.08 18.37 0.62
N SER A 231 12.23 17.43 0.19
CA SER A 231 12.69 16.12 -0.31
C SER A 231 12.75 16.16 -1.83
N ASP A 232 13.96 16.29 -2.35
CA ASP A 232 14.25 16.09 -3.77
C ASP A 232 14.21 14.59 -4.09
N TYR A 233 13.13 14.16 -4.75
CA TYR A 233 12.95 12.78 -5.16
C TYR A 233 13.87 12.43 -6.33
N ASP A 234 13.97 13.31 -7.33
CA ASP A 234 14.73 13.06 -8.55
C ASP A 234 16.22 12.83 -8.24
N ALA A 235 16.80 13.64 -7.35
CA ALA A 235 18.19 13.44 -6.89
C ALA A 235 18.38 12.07 -6.21
N LEU A 236 17.40 11.62 -5.41
CA LEU A 236 17.45 10.30 -4.78
C LEU A 236 17.31 9.16 -5.80
N TRP A 237 16.46 9.31 -6.81
CA TRP A 237 16.28 8.32 -7.87
C TRP A 237 17.53 8.19 -8.73
N GLN A 238 18.17 9.32 -9.08
CA GLN A 238 19.46 9.35 -9.76
C GLN A 238 20.58 8.72 -8.90
N GLU A 239 20.61 9.01 -7.60
CA GLU A 239 21.51 8.37 -6.63
C GLU A 239 21.32 6.84 -6.52
N LEU A 240 20.17 6.31 -6.93
CA LEU A 240 19.85 4.89 -6.99
C LEU A 240 20.03 4.29 -8.40
N GLN A 241 20.58 5.08 -9.34
CA GLN A 241 20.77 4.71 -10.74
C GLN A 241 19.45 4.27 -11.40
N ALA A 242 18.33 4.87 -11.00
CA ALA A 242 17.05 4.64 -11.64
C ALA A 242 17.01 5.31 -13.01
N GLU A 243 16.40 4.64 -13.98
CA GLU A 243 16.22 5.16 -15.33
C GLU A 243 15.01 6.08 -15.39
N GLN A 244 15.16 7.24 -16.03
CA GLN A 244 14.05 8.15 -16.25
C GLN A 244 13.22 7.66 -17.44
N ARG A 245 11.90 7.58 -17.25
CA ARG A 245 10.93 7.15 -18.26
C ARG A 245 10.44 8.33 -19.09
N GLY A 246 9.84 8.04 -20.24
CA GLY A 246 9.27 9.06 -21.13
C GLY A 246 8.11 9.88 -20.52
N ASP A 247 7.46 9.40 -19.46
CA ASP A 247 6.45 10.15 -18.71
C ASP A 247 7.04 11.00 -17.56
N GLY A 248 8.37 11.04 -17.44
CA GLY A 248 9.11 11.85 -16.47
C GLY A 248 9.23 11.21 -15.08
N ASP A 249 8.59 10.08 -14.81
CA ASP A 249 8.82 9.26 -13.62
C ASP A 249 10.09 8.40 -13.79
N TYR A 250 10.52 7.72 -12.73
CA TYR A 250 11.71 6.87 -12.73
C TYR A 250 11.34 5.40 -12.55
N GLU A 251 12.18 4.48 -13.01
CA GLU A 251 12.07 3.06 -12.69
C GLU A 251 13.40 2.39 -12.38
N VAL A 252 13.33 1.34 -11.58
CA VAL A 252 14.45 0.45 -11.26
C VAL A 252 13.92 -0.98 -11.14
N SER A 253 14.77 -1.96 -11.43
CA SER A 253 14.42 -3.37 -11.26
C SER A 253 14.11 -3.71 -9.79
N CYS A 254 13.04 -4.47 -9.56
CA CYS A 254 12.76 -5.06 -8.24
C CYS A 254 13.71 -6.20 -7.90
N ALA A 255 14.37 -6.80 -8.89
CA ALA A 255 15.27 -7.93 -8.68
C ALA A 255 16.29 -7.61 -7.57
N ALA A 256 16.53 -8.61 -6.72
CA ALA A 256 17.47 -8.50 -5.61
C ALA A 256 18.83 -8.02 -6.13
N ALA A 257 19.39 -7.02 -5.45
CA ALA A 257 20.78 -6.64 -5.70
C ALA A 257 21.69 -7.80 -5.26
N PRO A 258 22.84 -8.01 -5.93
CA PRO A 258 23.82 -8.99 -5.48
C PRO A 258 24.17 -8.77 -4.00
N THR A 259 24.15 -9.84 -3.21
CA THR A 259 24.47 -9.79 -1.77
C THR A 259 25.96 -9.53 -1.54
N ASP A 260 26.79 -9.90 -2.52
CA ASP A 260 28.23 -9.75 -2.49
C ASP A 260 28.64 -8.29 -2.44
N VAL A 261 29.61 -8.00 -1.56
CA VAL A 261 30.23 -6.67 -1.52
C VAL A 261 31.21 -6.57 -2.68
N PRO A 262 31.04 -5.61 -3.60
CA PRO A 262 31.93 -5.42 -4.73
C PRO A 262 33.41 -5.30 -4.32
N ALA A 263 34.32 -5.84 -5.15
CA ALA A 263 35.75 -5.93 -4.83
C ALA A 263 36.44 -4.55 -4.72
N ASP A 264 35.88 -3.54 -5.40
CA ASP A 264 36.29 -2.13 -5.39
C ASP A 264 36.00 -1.42 -4.06
N VAL A 265 35.16 -2.00 -3.18
CA VAL A 265 34.99 -1.49 -1.82
C VAL A 265 36.30 -1.73 -1.03
N PRO A 266 36.91 -0.67 -0.45
CA PRO A 266 38.14 -0.82 0.34
C PRO A 266 37.98 -1.85 1.46
N SER A 267 39.00 -2.70 1.69
CA SER A 267 38.93 -3.83 2.63
C SER A 267 38.37 -3.46 4.02
N HIS A 268 38.81 -2.32 4.57
CA HIS A 268 38.36 -1.82 5.88
C HIS A 268 36.87 -1.41 5.91
N LYS A 269 36.23 -1.15 4.76
CA LYS A 269 34.80 -0.84 4.65
C LYS A 269 33.94 -2.05 4.29
N ARG A 270 34.53 -3.17 3.85
CA ARG A 270 33.80 -4.38 3.43
C ARG A 270 33.01 -5.00 4.57
N ALA A 271 33.54 -4.99 5.79
CA ALA A 271 32.83 -5.55 6.95
C ALA A 271 31.53 -4.79 7.27
N GLU A 272 31.56 -3.45 7.26
CA GLU A 272 30.35 -2.65 7.49
C GLU A 272 29.35 -2.79 6.32
N ALA A 273 29.85 -2.88 5.08
CA ALA A 273 29.00 -3.12 3.90
C ALA A 273 28.31 -4.48 3.94
N ARG A 274 29.00 -5.55 4.40
CA ARG A 274 28.41 -6.87 4.63
C ARG A 274 27.32 -6.82 5.69
N ARG A 275 27.60 -6.24 6.86
CA ARG A 275 26.60 -6.09 7.94
C ARG A 275 25.35 -5.34 7.51
N ARG A 276 25.51 -4.29 6.69
CA ARG A 276 24.38 -3.59 6.06
C ARG A 276 23.53 -4.53 5.21
N ASN A 277 24.16 -5.28 4.31
CA ASN A 277 23.46 -6.18 3.39
C ASN A 277 22.76 -7.31 4.15
N GLU A 278 23.43 -7.89 5.16
CA GLU A 278 22.89 -8.90 6.07
C GLU A 278 21.67 -8.39 6.84
N LEU A 279 21.74 -7.19 7.41
CA LEU A 279 20.61 -6.58 8.12
C LEU A 279 19.41 -6.38 7.19
N LEU A 280 19.64 -5.82 6.00
CA LEU A 280 18.56 -5.65 5.01
C LEU A 280 17.94 -6.99 4.62
N ALA A 281 18.76 -8.00 4.32
CA ALA A 281 18.29 -9.33 3.94
C ALA A 281 17.49 -10.01 5.07
N ALA A 282 17.94 -9.89 6.32
CA ALA A 282 17.24 -10.42 7.49
C ALA A 282 15.86 -9.77 7.65
N VAL A 283 15.78 -8.44 7.52
CA VAL A 283 14.50 -7.72 7.60
C VAL A 283 13.57 -8.06 6.43
N CYS A 284 14.11 -8.18 5.22
CA CYS A 284 13.36 -8.65 4.04
C CYS A 284 12.77 -10.05 4.31
N GLY A 285 13.57 -10.97 4.87
CA GLY A 285 13.11 -12.31 5.27
C GLY A 285 11.98 -12.29 6.30
N GLN A 286 12.06 -11.42 7.32
CA GLN A 286 10.96 -11.24 8.28
C GLN A 286 9.69 -10.70 7.63
N VAL A 287 9.81 -9.68 6.76
CA VAL A 287 8.68 -9.08 6.05
C VAL A 287 8.00 -10.10 5.14
N ARG A 288 8.76 -10.87 4.35
CA ARG A 288 8.25 -11.96 3.51
C ARG A 288 7.53 -13.02 4.35
N SER A 289 8.15 -13.45 5.46
CA SER A 289 7.55 -14.39 6.42
C SER A 289 6.24 -13.86 7.01
N ALA A 290 6.16 -12.56 7.31
CA ALA A 290 4.94 -11.94 7.81
C ALA A 290 3.82 -11.96 6.76
N PHE A 291 4.12 -11.78 5.47
CA PHE A 291 3.14 -11.96 4.40
C PHE A 291 2.69 -13.42 4.29
N ASP A 292 3.61 -14.39 4.32
CA ASP A 292 3.30 -15.82 4.23
C ASP A 292 2.41 -16.31 5.39
N GLN A 293 2.77 -15.97 6.62
CA GLN A 293 1.98 -16.35 7.81
C GLN A 293 0.55 -15.82 7.72
N ARG A 294 0.38 -14.59 7.22
CA ARG A 294 -0.94 -13.96 7.06
C ARG A 294 -1.72 -14.62 5.93
N ARG A 295 -1.08 -14.91 4.80
CA ARG A 295 -1.67 -15.65 3.68
C ARG A 295 -2.17 -17.03 4.11
N LEU A 296 -1.34 -17.80 4.83
CA LEU A 296 -1.71 -19.13 5.35
C LEU A 296 -2.89 -19.05 6.33
N SER A 297 -2.91 -18.03 7.19
CA SER A 297 -4.04 -17.81 8.12
C SER A 297 -5.36 -17.56 7.38
N THR A 298 -5.31 -16.79 6.28
CA THR A 298 -6.47 -16.52 5.43
C THR A 298 -6.91 -17.79 4.69
N MET A 299 -5.97 -18.59 4.15
CA MET A 299 -6.30 -19.86 3.51
C MET A 299 -6.96 -20.86 4.46
N ARG A 300 -6.41 -21.03 5.67
CA ARG A 300 -6.98 -21.91 6.71
C ARG A 300 -8.40 -21.49 7.12
N SER A 301 -8.64 -20.18 7.27
CA SER A 301 -9.99 -19.69 7.61
C SER A 301 -11.00 -19.90 6.48
N LYS A 302 -10.60 -19.72 5.21
CA LYS A 302 -11.43 -20.05 4.03
C LYS A 302 -11.75 -21.55 3.98
N LEU A 303 -10.76 -22.42 4.18
CA LEU A 303 -10.93 -23.88 4.23
C LEU A 303 -11.88 -24.33 5.36
N ARG A 304 -11.75 -23.77 6.57
CA ARG A 304 -12.64 -24.09 7.70
C ARG A 304 -14.09 -23.68 7.40
N ARG A 305 -14.29 -22.53 6.77
CA ARG A 305 -15.63 -22.05 6.38
C ARG A 305 -16.25 -22.89 5.25
N ALA A 306 -15.44 -23.40 4.32
CA ALA A 306 -15.92 -24.29 3.27
C ALA A 306 -16.29 -25.69 3.80
N ARG A 307 -15.64 -26.16 4.87
CA ARG A 307 -15.90 -27.46 5.52
C ARG A 307 -17.04 -27.45 6.54
N SER A 308 -17.59 -26.28 6.87
CA SER A 308 -18.79 -26.16 7.70
C SER A 308 -19.94 -25.80 6.77
N PRO A 309 -20.73 -26.77 6.27
CA PRO A 309 -22.01 -26.43 5.67
C PRO A 309 -22.83 -25.71 6.74
N ALA A 310 -23.56 -24.68 6.34
CA ALA A 310 -24.46 -23.96 7.23
C ALA A 310 -25.40 -24.97 7.91
N GLU A 311 -25.32 -25.11 9.23
CA GLU A 311 -26.47 -25.53 10.02
C GLU A 311 -27.55 -24.47 9.77
N ALA A 312 -28.49 -24.79 8.89
CA ALA A 312 -29.71 -24.02 8.78
C ALA A 312 -30.41 -24.10 10.14
N PRO A 313 -30.86 -22.97 10.73
CA PRO A 313 -31.67 -23.05 11.91
C PRO A 313 -32.96 -23.80 11.54
N VAL A 314 -33.16 -24.96 12.15
CA VAL A 314 -34.45 -25.67 12.11
C VAL A 314 -35.44 -24.73 12.79
N ALA A 315 -36.30 -24.10 11.99
CA ALA A 315 -37.41 -23.32 12.51
C ALA A 315 -38.34 -24.27 13.28
N PRO A 316 -38.75 -23.95 14.52
CA PRO A 316 -39.75 -24.75 15.21
C PRO A 316 -41.06 -24.67 14.43
N LEU A 317 -41.61 -25.84 14.07
CA LEU A 317 -42.97 -25.99 13.58
C LEU A 317 -43.92 -25.44 14.64
N HIS A 318 -44.51 -24.27 14.38
CA HIS A 318 -45.71 -23.82 15.08
C HIS A 318 -46.87 -24.72 14.65
N GLU A 319 -47.18 -25.74 15.45
CA GLU A 319 -48.51 -26.35 15.44
C GLU A 319 -49.50 -25.36 16.06
N GLY A 320 -50.17 -24.62 15.18
CA GLY A 320 -51.40 -23.90 15.50
C GLY A 320 -52.57 -24.56 14.75
N LEU A 321 -53.37 -25.36 15.46
CA LEU A 321 -54.74 -25.71 15.09
C LEU A 321 -55.61 -25.50 16.35
N ARG A 322 -56.23 -24.32 16.51
CA ARG A 322 -57.64 -24.01 16.22
C ARG A 322 -58.70 -24.88 16.95
N ALA A 323 -59.36 -24.21 17.90
CA ALA A 323 -60.81 -23.95 17.97
C ALA A 323 -61.75 -24.90 18.77
N ALA A 324 -62.67 -24.21 19.46
CA ALA A 324 -64.01 -24.60 19.93
C ALA A 324 -64.18 -25.13 21.36
N ALA A 325 -64.37 -24.21 22.31
CA ALA A 325 -65.58 -24.10 23.16
C ALA A 325 -65.66 -22.67 23.72
#